data_AF-A0A413GYZ2-F1
#
_entry.id   AF-A0A413GYZ2-F1
#
_cell.length_a   1.000
_cell.length_b   1.000
_cell.length_c   1.000
_cell.angle_alpha   90.00
_cell.angle_beta   90.00
_cell.angle_gamma   90.00
#
_symmetry.space_group_name_H-M   'P 1'
#
loop_
_entity.id
_entity.type
_entity.pdbx_description
1 polymer ?
#
loop_
_entity_poly.entity_id
_entity_poly.type
_entity_poly.pdbx_seq_one_letter_code
_entity_poly.pdbx_strand_id
1 'polypeptide(L)'
;MDGYGFFVINGGFKLYLDPALMAPDFDRDYTWATVEDGDGYFTSEIEGKSWMQVVQQAEEDPTFFRFTSLYAEGVHIYFNYDPEAKTLTMPKMQPTGLSTFGNAIYVDAVAGKCTVDAEDKFTFTLSFYLADEEGNKTAELLQSTETFLWGRTPIDLLQHGKKIDDYVGTWVVPVENGEQSGKIPVTITKADGTTLLVSGLSLMDNYDDTMALMYDEETGLLVFGYQPVASIQGFDAFVAPFNSVTGQLTRTSSECLVGGFNKAGVLTFVNNPDNQGVYDSMVYAVTGGGQLMLMSGFWNYLEWEPYAPAASFGTLDKVDFSMGTKSVEEGIVSKRTYKTELNLQAFPVQPSKLSLKVQRTAVQGFSLVR
;
A
#
# COMPACT_ATOMS: atom_id res chain seq x y z
N MET A 1 5.13 43.51 15.34
CA MET A 1 6.54 43.87 15.64
C MET A 1 7.17 42.55 15.98
N ASP A 2 7.72 41.95 14.94
CA ASP A 2 7.76 40.51 14.78
C ASP A 2 9.08 39.96 15.32
N GLY A 3 8.99 38.78 15.92
CA GLY A 3 10.00 38.18 16.78
C GLY A 3 11.26 37.73 16.06
N TYR A 4 12.17 38.66 15.79
CA TYR A 4 13.55 38.33 15.42
C TYR A 4 14.39 38.08 16.68
N GLY A 5 14.97 36.89 16.79
CA GLY A 5 15.99 36.59 17.80
C GLY A 5 17.35 37.13 17.35
N PHE A 6 17.99 37.97 18.18
CA PHE A 6 19.31 38.52 17.88
C PHE A 6 20.38 37.80 18.69
N PHE A 7 21.42 37.29 18.01
CA PHE A 7 22.67 36.91 18.65
C PHE A 7 23.79 37.81 18.10
N VAL A 8 24.41 38.61 18.96
CA VAL A 8 25.51 39.51 18.59
C VAL A 8 26.81 38.93 19.13
N ILE A 9 27.68 38.46 18.25
CA ILE A 9 29.07 38.15 18.60
C ILE A 9 29.85 39.46 18.48
N ASN A 10 30.57 39.85 19.55
CA ASN A 10 31.37 41.07 19.62
C ASN A 10 32.33 41.16 18.41
N GLY A 11 32.01 42.01 17.43
CA GLY A 11 32.79 42.12 16.19
C GLY A 11 32.04 42.56 14.92
N GLY A 12 30.72 42.75 14.97
CA GLY A 12 29.98 43.45 13.89
C GLY A 12 29.31 42.56 12.84
N PHE A 13 29.37 41.24 12.96
CA PHE A 13 28.54 40.34 12.16
C PHE A 13 27.15 40.22 12.79
N LYS A 14 26.10 40.43 11.98
CA LYS A 14 24.71 40.19 12.37
C LYS A 14 24.17 39.04 11.53
N LEU A 15 23.92 37.90 12.16
CA LEU A 15 23.19 36.80 11.55
C LEU A 15 21.70 37.11 11.66
N TYR A 16 21.02 37.27 10.53
CA TYR A 16 19.57 37.36 10.47
C TYR A 16 19.03 35.96 10.25
N LEU A 17 18.42 35.39 11.29
CA LEU A 17 17.70 34.14 11.19
C LEU A 17 16.23 34.48 10.97
N ASP A 18 15.74 34.22 9.76
CA ASP A 18 14.31 34.32 9.46
C ASP A 18 13.62 33.08 10.05
N PRO A 19 12.73 33.23 11.05
CA PRO A 19 12.03 32.10 11.65
C PRO A 19 11.25 31.28 10.63
N ALA A 20 10.75 31.89 9.56
CA ALA A 20 10.05 31.18 8.48
C ALA A 20 10.98 30.30 7.63
N LEU A 21 12.29 30.60 7.63
CA LEU A 21 13.32 29.78 6.98
C LEU A 21 14.05 28.86 7.97
N MET A 22 13.68 28.88 9.27
CA MET A 22 14.24 27.99 10.30
C MET A 22 13.43 26.71 10.51
N ALA A 23 12.27 26.56 9.89
CA ALA A 23 11.58 25.27 9.85
C ALA A 23 12.43 24.26 9.06
N PRO A 24 12.66 23.04 9.58
CA PRO A 24 13.42 22.02 8.85
C PRO A 24 12.71 21.72 7.53
N ASP A 25 13.46 21.80 6.43
CA ASP A 25 13.00 21.35 5.11
C ASP A 25 13.89 20.20 4.71
N PHE A 26 13.51 18.99 5.13
CA PHE A 26 14.37 17.81 4.98
C PHE A 26 14.64 17.44 3.52
N ASP A 27 13.79 17.84 2.58
CA ASP A 27 14.03 17.60 1.15
C ASP A 27 15.07 18.56 0.57
N ARG A 28 15.12 19.79 1.08
CA ARG A 28 16.15 20.78 0.72
C ARG A 28 17.46 20.56 1.49
N ASP A 29 17.35 20.16 2.75
CA ASP A 29 18.45 20.18 3.71
C ASP A 29 19.30 18.88 3.66
N TYR A 30 18.80 17.81 3.03
CA TYR A 30 19.48 16.52 2.89
C TYR A 30 19.53 16.03 1.44
N THR A 31 20.58 15.27 1.14
CA THR A 31 20.72 14.54 -0.12
C THR A 31 20.22 13.12 0.08
N TRP A 32 19.32 12.65 -0.79
CA TRP A 32 18.62 11.39 -0.61
C TRP A 32 19.02 10.37 -1.66
N ALA A 33 19.59 9.25 -1.21
CA ALA A 33 19.93 8.11 -2.04
C ALA A 33 18.96 6.95 -1.77
N THR A 34 18.55 6.24 -2.81
CA THR A 34 17.78 4.99 -2.65
C THR A 34 18.68 3.96 -1.98
N VAL A 35 18.15 3.27 -0.96
CA VAL A 35 18.87 2.19 -0.30
C VAL A 35 18.85 0.96 -1.19
N GLU A 36 20.03 0.47 -1.58
CA GLU A 36 20.17 -0.79 -2.32
C GLU A 36 19.63 -1.94 -1.46
N ASP A 37 18.73 -2.76 -2.03
CA ASP A 37 17.99 -3.82 -1.33
C ASP A 37 17.18 -3.36 -0.09
N GLY A 38 16.94 -2.05 0.04
CA GLY A 38 16.15 -1.47 1.15
C GLY A 38 14.66 -1.32 0.87
N ASP A 39 14.26 -1.51 -0.39
CA ASP A 39 12.86 -1.52 -0.79
C ASP A 39 12.11 -2.63 -0.04
N GLY A 40 10.91 -2.33 0.40
CA GLY A 40 10.18 -3.23 1.28
C GLY A 40 8.67 -3.14 1.11
N TYR A 41 7.97 -4.03 1.80
CA TYR A 41 6.52 -4.09 1.70
C TYR A 41 5.85 -3.26 2.79
N PHE A 42 5.21 -2.15 2.41
CA PHE A 42 4.45 -1.28 3.29
C PHE A 42 2.98 -1.68 3.30
N THR A 43 2.36 -1.67 4.47
CA THR A 43 0.94 -1.94 4.70
C THR A 43 0.34 -0.83 5.51
N SER A 44 -0.74 -0.23 4.99
CA SER A 44 -1.49 0.81 5.67
C SER A 44 -2.80 0.30 6.24
N GLU A 45 -3.00 0.51 7.54
CA GLU A 45 -4.27 0.22 8.22
C GLU A 45 -5.37 1.22 7.83
N ILE A 46 -5.02 2.47 7.49
CA ILE A 46 -6.00 3.51 7.09
C ILE A 46 -6.78 3.06 5.86
N GLU A 47 -6.08 2.50 4.87
CA GLU A 47 -6.66 2.06 3.60
C GLU A 47 -6.90 0.55 3.53
N GLY A 48 -6.31 -0.23 4.44
CA GLY A 48 -6.30 -1.69 4.37
C GLY A 48 -5.59 -2.21 3.12
N LYS A 49 -4.58 -1.48 2.64
CA LYS A 49 -3.85 -1.80 1.40
C LYS A 49 -2.35 -1.87 1.62
N SER A 50 -1.69 -2.68 0.81
CA SER A 50 -0.25 -2.91 0.89
C SER A 50 0.47 -2.73 -0.46
N TRP A 51 1.75 -2.36 -0.46
CA TRP A 51 2.53 -2.04 -1.66
C TRP A 51 4.05 -2.11 -1.44
N MET A 52 4.79 -2.25 -2.54
CA MET A 52 6.23 -2.03 -2.53
C MET A 52 6.54 -0.55 -2.32
N GLN A 53 7.28 -0.27 -1.27
CA GLN A 53 7.65 1.05 -0.82
C GLN A 53 9.16 1.20 -0.92
N VAL A 54 9.56 2.22 -1.69
CA VAL A 54 10.97 2.60 -1.81
C VAL A 54 11.40 3.34 -0.56
N VAL A 55 12.60 3.03 -0.08
CA VAL A 55 13.23 3.74 1.03
C VAL A 55 14.45 4.48 0.56
N GLN A 56 14.57 5.72 1.02
CA GLN A 56 15.75 6.53 0.78
C GLN A 56 16.42 6.86 2.11
N GLN A 57 17.75 6.91 2.09
CA GLN A 57 18.60 7.29 3.20
C GLN A 57 19.25 8.64 2.90
N ALA A 58 19.39 9.45 3.94
CA ALA A 58 20.15 10.68 3.85
C ALA A 58 21.65 10.36 3.73
N GLU A 59 22.34 10.95 2.77
CA GLU A 59 23.79 10.78 2.62
C GLU A 59 24.56 11.39 3.80
N GLU A 60 24.00 12.43 4.41
CA GLU A 60 24.61 13.15 5.53
C GLU A 60 24.36 12.49 6.90
N ASP A 61 23.34 11.64 7.02
CA ASP A 61 22.98 10.94 8.25
C ASP A 61 22.53 9.50 7.97
N PRO A 62 23.37 8.49 8.27
CA PRO A 62 23.07 7.08 7.99
C PRO A 62 21.92 6.52 8.84
N THR A 63 21.45 7.25 9.85
CA THR A 63 20.29 6.84 10.65
C THR A 63 19.00 7.46 10.14
N PHE A 64 19.04 8.38 9.18
CA PHE A 64 17.89 9.15 8.75
C PHE A 64 17.37 8.69 7.40
N PHE A 65 16.09 8.34 7.36
CA PHE A 65 15.44 7.69 6.23
C PHE A 65 14.12 8.39 5.90
N ARG A 66 13.65 8.17 4.68
CA ARG A 66 12.30 8.58 4.26
C ARG A 66 11.63 7.55 3.36
N PHE A 67 10.30 7.51 3.44
CA PHE A 67 9.46 6.83 2.46
C PHE A 67 9.07 7.78 1.34
N THR A 68 9.30 7.34 0.10
CA THR A 68 8.88 8.07 -1.10
C THR A 68 7.37 7.94 -1.33
N SER A 69 6.61 9.04 -1.15
CA SER A 69 5.17 9.19 -1.44
C SER A 69 4.24 8.16 -0.80
N LEU A 70 3.65 8.47 0.36
CA LEU A 70 2.72 7.55 1.06
C LEU A 70 1.24 7.96 0.99
N TYR A 71 0.95 9.26 0.91
CA TYR A 71 -0.44 9.77 0.98
C TYR A 71 -0.74 10.87 -0.04
N ALA A 72 0.28 11.60 -0.47
CA ALA A 72 0.16 12.66 -1.46
C ALA A 72 1.44 12.74 -2.30
N GLU A 73 1.28 13.23 -3.54
CA GLU A 73 2.41 13.50 -4.42
C GLU A 73 3.34 14.56 -3.80
N GLY A 74 4.64 14.31 -3.86
CA GLY A 74 5.66 15.23 -3.33
C GLY A 74 5.70 15.33 -1.80
N VAL A 75 5.07 14.40 -1.07
CA VAL A 75 5.14 14.36 0.40
C VAL A 75 5.81 13.07 0.88
N HIS A 76 6.76 13.23 1.80
CA HIS A 76 7.54 12.15 2.38
C HIS A 76 7.25 11.99 3.87
N ILE A 77 7.38 10.75 4.35
CA ILE A 77 7.44 10.48 5.80
C ILE A 77 8.89 10.15 6.14
N TYR A 78 9.44 10.89 7.09
CA TYR A 78 10.81 10.78 7.58
C TYR A 78 10.84 10.05 8.91
N PHE A 79 11.89 9.27 9.11
CA PHE A 79 12.12 8.55 10.34
C PHE A 79 13.62 8.33 10.57
N ASN A 80 14.01 8.27 11.84
CA ASN A 80 15.33 7.82 12.23
C ASN A 80 15.25 6.37 12.67
N TYR A 81 16.14 5.56 12.15
CA TYR A 81 16.34 4.18 12.55
C TYR A 81 17.79 3.97 12.98
N ASP A 82 17.96 3.57 14.23
CA ASP A 82 19.24 3.13 14.76
C ASP A 82 19.29 1.59 14.72
N PRO A 83 20.12 0.99 13.85
CA PRO A 83 20.21 -0.46 13.73
C PRO A 83 20.85 -1.13 14.95
N GLU A 84 21.72 -0.44 15.71
CA GLU A 84 22.37 -0.98 16.90
C GLU A 84 21.39 -1.01 18.08
N ALA A 85 20.66 0.09 18.29
CA ALA A 85 19.66 0.19 19.34
C ALA A 85 18.30 -0.43 18.98
N LYS A 86 18.08 -0.73 17.69
CA LYS A 86 16.79 -1.13 17.11
C LYS A 86 15.66 -0.16 17.48
N THR A 87 15.98 1.14 17.53
CA THR A 87 15.03 2.19 17.87
C THR A 87 14.55 2.90 16.62
N LEU A 88 13.24 3.21 16.62
CA LEU A 88 12.56 3.89 15.54
C LEU A 88 11.93 5.17 16.09
N THR A 89 12.36 6.32 15.59
CA THR A 89 11.82 7.62 15.97
C THR A 89 11.45 8.43 14.75
N MET A 90 10.61 9.44 14.92
CA MET A 90 10.14 10.27 13.83
C MET A 90 10.23 11.74 14.23
N PRO A 91 10.65 12.64 13.31
CA PRO A 91 10.40 14.06 13.46
C PRO A 91 8.92 14.33 13.77
N LYS A 92 8.66 15.38 14.56
CA LYS A 92 7.30 15.81 14.86
C LYS A 92 6.74 16.70 13.75
N MET A 93 5.43 16.80 13.73
CA MET A 93 4.65 17.68 12.86
C MET A 93 4.97 17.46 11.38
N GLN A 94 5.09 16.20 10.98
CA GLN A 94 5.37 15.88 9.59
C GLN A 94 4.13 16.14 8.73
N PRO A 95 4.28 16.81 7.58
CA PRO A 95 3.17 17.00 6.65
C PRO A 95 2.74 15.65 6.08
N THR A 96 1.44 15.41 5.97
CA THR A 96 0.91 14.21 5.31
C THR A 96 0.44 14.48 3.88
N GLY A 97 0.27 15.76 3.51
CA GLY A 97 -0.38 16.18 2.27
C GLY A 97 -1.90 15.97 2.25
N LEU A 98 -2.46 15.35 3.29
CA LEU A 98 -3.90 15.19 3.48
C LEU A 98 -4.49 16.48 4.08
N SER A 99 -5.77 16.70 3.80
CA SER A 99 -6.54 17.79 4.41
C SER A 99 -7.95 17.34 4.80
N THR A 100 -8.53 18.04 5.79
CA THR A 100 -9.93 17.88 6.18
C THR A 100 -10.57 19.24 6.42
N PHE A 101 -11.72 19.48 5.78
CA PHE A 101 -12.41 20.79 5.79
C PHE A 101 -11.47 21.98 5.49
N GLY A 102 -10.51 21.79 4.58
CA GLY A 102 -9.52 22.81 4.21
C GLY A 102 -8.34 22.99 5.16
N ASN A 103 -8.24 22.19 6.23
CA ASN A 103 -7.12 22.21 7.18
C ASN A 103 -6.12 21.08 6.87
N ALA A 104 -4.83 21.38 6.90
CA ALA A 104 -3.77 20.40 6.72
C ALA A 104 -3.72 19.40 7.89
N ILE A 105 -3.41 18.15 7.58
CA ILE A 105 -3.23 17.08 8.56
C ILE A 105 -1.74 16.81 8.73
N TYR A 106 -1.32 16.74 10.00
CA TYR A 106 0.04 16.42 10.41
C TYR A 106 0.09 15.04 11.08
N VAL A 107 1.28 14.46 11.11
CA VAL A 107 1.52 13.16 11.74
C VAL A 107 2.72 13.17 12.68
N ASP A 108 2.55 12.49 13.81
CA ASP A 108 3.59 12.21 14.80
C ASP A 108 3.61 10.70 15.10
N ALA A 109 4.78 10.18 15.43
CA ALA A 109 4.88 8.87 16.08
C ALA A 109 4.24 8.93 17.48
N VAL A 110 3.43 7.93 17.81
CA VAL A 110 2.95 7.72 19.18
C VAL A 110 4.12 7.24 20.03
N ALA A 111 4.42 8.00 21.08
CA ALA A 111 5.59 7.77 21.93
C ALA A 111 5.67 6.31 22.44
N GLY A 112 6.80 5.65 22.18
CA GLY A 112 7.08 4.29 22.63
C GLY A 112 6.31 3.17 21.92
N LYS A 113 5.56 3.48 20.85
CA LYS A 113 4.78 2.50 20.08
C LYS A 113 5.32 2.21 18.68
N CYS A 114 6.38 2.90 18.26
CA CYS A 114 7.11 2.54 17.05
C CYS A 114 8.20 1.53 17.40
N THR A 115 8.27 0.42 16.67
CA THR A 115 9.15 -0.71 16.99
C THR A 115 9.74 -1.33 15.75
N VAL A 116 10.90 -1.98 15.89
CA VAL A 116 11.49 -2.86 14.87
C VAL A 116 11.70 -4.22 15.52
N ASP A 117 11.20 -5.29 14.89
CA ASP A 117 11.38 -6.65 15.39
C ASP A 117 12.64 -7.33 14.81
N ALA A 118 12.88 -8.58 15.22
CA ALA A 118 14.04 -9.36 14.80
C ALA A 118 13.98 -9.79 13.31
N GLU A 119 12.82 -9.64 12.67
CA GLU A 119 12.59 -9.92 11.26
C GLU A 119 12.68 -8.65 10.40
N ASP A 120 13.17 -7.53 10.98
CA ASP A 120 13.22 -6.21 10.37
C ASP A 120 11.82 -5.73 9.89
N LYS A 121 10.78 -6.10 10.64
CA LYS A 121 9.45 -5.49 10.53
C LYS A 121 9.42 -4.21 11.35
N PHE A 122 9.30 -3.10 10.64
CA PHE A 122 9.09 -1.78 11.19
C PHE A 122 7.60 -1.59 11.42
N THR A 123 7.23 -1.18 12.63
CA THR A 123 5.86 -0.85 13.01
C THR A 123 5.83 0.62 13.39
N PHE A 124 5.07 1.41 12.64
CA PHE A 124 4.87 2.84 12.86
C PHE A 124 3.48 3.05 13.43
N THR A 125 3.37 3.32 14.73
CA THR A 125 2.09 3.75 15.30
C THR A 125 2.01 5.27 15.21
N LEU A 126 1.13 5.76 14.35
CA LEU A 126 1.05 7.16 13.94
C LEU A 126 -0.21 7.82 14.49
N SER A 127 -0.09 9.04 15.01
CA SER A 127 -1.20 9.91 15.37
C SER A 127 -1.36 10.96 14.27
N PHE A 128 -2.53 11.00 13.63
CA PHE A 128 -2.90 12.02 12.66
C PHE A 128 -3.71 13.12 13.35
N TYR A 129 -3.36 14.38 13.14
CA TYR A 129 -3.93 15.48 13.89
C TYR A 129 -3.94 16.81 13.13
N LEU A 130 -4.74 17.76 13.62
CA LEU A 130 -4.73 19.16 13.22
C LEU A 130 -3.84 19.96 14.16
N ALA A 131 -3.15 20.96 13.63
CA ALA A 131 -2.34 21.90 14.39
C ALA A 131 -2.87 23.34 14.23
N ASP A 132 -2.59 24.22 15.19
CA ASP A 132 -2.78 25.66 15.05
C ASP A 132 -1.61 26.32 14.30
N GLU A 133 -1.69 27.63 14.08
CA GLU A 133 -0.64 28.42 13.42
C GLU A 133 0.70 28.39 14.18
N GLU A 134 0.69 28.06 15.47
CA GLU A 134 1.88 27.93 16.32
C GLU A 134 2.46 26.50 16.30
N GLY A 135 1.82 25.56 15.58
CA GLY A 135 2.23 24.16 15.50
C GLY A 135 1.77 23.29 16.67
N ASN A 136 0.90 23.80 17.54
CA ASN A 136 0.36 23.00 18.64
C ASN A 136 -0.77 22.10 18.15
N LYS A 137 -0.77 20.84 18.58
CA LYS A 137 -1.85 19.89 18.30
C LYS A 137 -3.19 20.39 18.85
N THR A 138 -4.14 20.66 17.97
CA THR A 138 -5.48 21.15 18.31
C THR A 138 -6.52 20.03 18.35
N ALA A 139 -6.38 19.00 17.50
CA ALA A 139 -7.29 17.87 17.46
C ALA A 139 -6.64 16.59 16.92
N GLU A 140 -6.78 15.47 17.63
CA GLU A 140 -6.45 14.15 17.09
C GLU A 140 -7.61 13.64 16.22
N LEU A 141 -7.28 13.20 15.01
CA LEU A 141 -8.25 12.70 14.03
C LEU A 141 -8.34 11.17 14.08
N LEU A 142 -7.19 10.49 14.06
CA LEU A 142 -7.09 9.05 14.24
C LEU A 142 -5.69 8.64 14.72
N GLN A 143 -5.59 7.40 15.21
CA GLN A 143 -4.33 6.68 15.31
C GLN A 143 -4.37 5.48 14.37
N SER A 144 -3.28 5.22 13.67
CA SER A 144 -3.12 4.10 12.73
C SER A 144 -1.81 3.39 13.01
N THR A 145 -1.78 2.07 12.82
CA THR A 145 -0.53 1.31 12.83
C THR A 145 -0.16 0.92 11.40
N GLU A 146 0.90 1.55 10.88
CA GLU A 146 1.47 1.22 9.59
C GLU A 146 2.61 0.21 9.78
N THR A 147 2.77 -0.74 8.87
CA THR A 147 3.87 -1.70 8.94
C THR A 147 4.70 -1.70 7.68
N PHE A 148 6.02 -1.79 7.81
CA PHE A 148 6.96 -1.88 6.70
C PHE A 148 7.91 -3.05 6.93
N LEU A 149 8.00 -3.95 5.95
CA LEU A 149 8.90 -5.09 5.97
C LEU A 149 10.13 -4.73 5.14
N TRP A 150 11.21 -4.35 5.81
CA TRP A 150 12.41 -3.84 5.16
C TRP A 150 13.14 -4.93 4.37
N GLY A 151 13.55 -4.63 3.14
CA GLY A 151 14.28 -5.56 2.28
C GLY A 151 13.50 -6.84 1.96
N ARG A 152 12.17 -6.81 2.13
CA ARG A 152 11.29 -7.94 1.87
C ARG A 152 10.25 -7.56 0.83
N THR A 153 10.05 -8.49 -0.09
CA THR A 153 9.01 -8.45 -1.11
C THR A 153 7.76 -9.18 -0.61
N PRO A 154 6.61 -9.01 -1.27
CA PRO A 154 5.42 -9.80 -0.98
C PRO A 154 5.64 -11.31 -1.07
N ILE A 155 6.62 -11.77 -1.87
CA ILE A 155 6.94 -13.19 -2.04
C ILE A 155 7.51 -13.75 -0.74
N ASP A 156 8.31 -12.97 0.01
CA ASP A 156 8.90 -13.40 1.28
C ASP A 156 7.87 -13.62 2.39
N LEU A 157 6.61 -13.20 2.17
CA LEU A 157 5.49 -13.48 3.06
C LEU A 157 4.84 -14.85 2.80
N LEU A 158 5.18 -15.50 1.69
CA LEU A 158 4.71 -16.82 1.32
C LEU A 158 5.56 -17.90 2.01
N GLN A 159 4.94 -19.05 2.28
CA GLN A 159 5.59 -20.20 2.88
C GLN A 159 6.34 -20.99 1.79
N HIS A 160 7.66 -20.99 1.87
CA HIS A 160 8.54 -21.78 1.01
C HIS A 160 8.61 -23.26 1.39
N GLY A 161 9.08 -24.09 0.47
CA GLY A 161 9.33 -25.53 0.68
C GLY A 161 8.06 -26.39 0.77
N LYS A 162 6.92 -25.85 0.31
CA LYS A 162 5.65 -26.57 0.22
C LYS A 162 5.70 -27.57 -0.91
N LYS A 163 5.04 -28.72 -0.73
CA LYS A 163 4.95 -29.74 -1.78
C LYS A 163 3.84 -29.36 -2.74
N ILE A 164 3.99 -29.70 -4.02
CA ILE A 164 2.94 -29.51 -5.03
C ILE A 164 1.58 -30.09 -4.60
N ASP A 165 1.58 -31.22 -3.87
CA ASP A 165 0.36 -31.87 -3.40
C ASP A 165 -0.38 -31.07 -2.32
N ASP A 166 0.29 -30.15 -1.63
CA ASP A 166 -0.33 -29.30 -0.59
C ASP A 166 -1.34 -28.30 -1.20
N TYR A 167 -1.19 -27.97 -2.48
CA TYR A 167 -2.07 -27.04 -3.20
C TYR A 167 -3.34 -27.69 -3.78
N VAL A 168 -3.37 -29.03 -3.87
CA VAL A 168 -4.48 -29.79 -4.45
C VAL A 168 -5.68 -29.76 -3.51
N GLY A 169 -6.85 -29.39 -4.05
CA GLY A 169 -8.08 -29.30 -3.27
C GLY A 169 -9.08 -28.31 -3.83
N THR A 170 -10.15 -28.07 -3.07
CA THR A 170 -11.16 -27.06 -3.39
C THR A 170 -10.90 -25.79 -2.58
N TRP A 171 -10.90 -24.68 -3.28
CA TRP A 171 -10.62 -23.34 -2.79
C TRP A 171 -11.83 -22.44 -3.03
N VAL A 172 -11.93 -21.38 -2.24
CA VAL A 172 -12.95 -20.35 -2.36
C VAL A 172 -12.27 -19.08 -2.84
N VAL A 173 -12.66 -18.62 -4.02
CA VAL A 173 -12.06 -17.48 -4.69
C VAL A 173 -13.02 -16.31 -4.66
N PRO A 174 -12.65 -15.16 -4.08
CA PRO A 174 -13.41 -13.93 -4.19
C PRO A 174 -13.35 -13.39 -5.62
N VAL A 175 -14.48 -12.90 -6.12
CA VAL A 175 -14.60 -12.35 -7.48
C VAL A 175 -15.41 -11.05 -7.48
N GLU A 176 -15.10 -10.12 -8.39
CA GLU A 176 -15.83 -8.85 -8.55
C GLU A 176 -15.79 -8.36 -10.01
N ASN A 177 -16.83 -7.66 -10.46
CA ASN A 177 -16.91 -7.02 -11.79
C ASN A 177 -16.85 -5.47 -11.74
N GLY A 178 -16.63 -4.92 -10.55
CA GLY A 178 -16.61 -3.50 -10.19
C GLY A 178 -17.95 -2.97 -9.68
N GLU A 179 -19.03 -3.76 -9.78
CA GLU A 179 -20.37 -3.41 -9.30
C GLU A 179 -20.92 -4.43 -8.29
N GLN A 180 -20.56 -5.70 -8.46
CA GLN A 180 -21.00 -6.83 -7.66
C GLN A 180 -19.80 -7.68 -7.28
N SER A 181 -19.82 -8.17 -6.05
CA SER A 181 -18.83 -9.10 -5.51
C SER A 181 -19.46 -10.41 -5.06
N GLY A 182 -18.68 -11.49 -5.14
CA GLY A 182 -19.11 -12.83 -4.75
C GLY A 182 -17.94 -13.74 -4.42
N LYS A 183 -18.24 -15.01 -4.16
CA LYS A 183 -17.26 -16.07 -3.89
C LYS A 183 -17.62 -17.31 -4.69
N ILE A 184 -16.62 -17.93 -5.31
CA ILE A 184 -16.81 -19.10 -6.18
C ILE A 184 -15.92 -20.27 -5.73
N PRO A 185 -16.40 -21.51 -5.80
CA PRO A 185 -15.58 -22.69 -5.55
C PRO A 185 -14.70 -22.99 -6.78
N VAL A 186 -13.42 -23.21 -6.54
CA VAL A 186 -12.41 -23.52 -7.57
C VAL A 186 -11.70 -24.80 -7.17
N THR A 187 -11.42 -25.67 -8.13
CA THR A 187 -10.71 -26.93 -7.85
C THR A 187 -9.33 -26.89 -8.46
N ILE A 188 -8.32 -27.22 -7.65
CA ILE A 188 -6.94 -27.43 -8.08
C ILE A 188 -6.67 -28.94 -8.08
N THR A 189 -6.23 -29.46 -9.21
CA THR A 189 -5.81 -30.84 -9.40
C THR A 189 -4.38 -30.91 -9.90
N LYS A 190 -3.71 -32.05 -9.70
CA LYS A 190 -2.34 -32.25 -10.17
C LYS A 190 -2.34 -32.94 -11.53
N ALA A 191 -1.74 -32.30 -12.54
CA ALA A 191 -1.51 -32.92 -13.83
C ALA A 191 -0.24 -33.79 -13.81
N ASP A 192 0.86 -33.25 -13.28
CA ASP A 192 2.16 -33.90 -13.22
C ASP A 192 3.02 -33.37 -12.05
N GLY A 193 4.33 -33.58 -12.09
CA GLY A 193 5.26 -33.18 -11.01
C GLY A 193 5.44 -31.66 -10.87
N THR A 194 5.14 -30.90 -11.92
CA THR A 194 5.42 -29.45 -12.01
C THR A 194 4.19 -28.64 -12.40
N THR A 195 3.06 -29.28 -12.66
CA THR A 195 1.87 -28.62 -13.23
C THR A 195 0.63 -28.95 -12.41
N LEU A 196 -0.04 -27.90 -11.95
CA LEU A 196 -1.38 -27.95 -11.37
C LEU A 196 -2.40 -27.40 -12.38
N LEU A 197 -3.59 -27.98 -12.40
CA LEU A 197 -4.71 -27.56 -13.23
C LEU A 197 -5.81 -26.99 -12.33
N VAL A 198 -6.30 -25.82 -12.70
CA VAL A 198 -7.30 -25.06 -11.95
C VAL A 198 -8.56 -24.91 -12.79
N SER A 199 -9.71 -25.32 -12.26
CA SER A 199 -11.01 -25.23 -12.94
C SER A 199 -12.08 -24.61 -12.05
N GLY A 200 -13.09 -24.01 -12.68
CA GLY A 200 -14.23 -23.35 -12.04
C GLY A 200 -14.08 -21.83 -11.84
N LEU A 201 -13.04 -21.20 -12.39
CA LEU A 201 -12.78 -19.76 -12.26
C LEU A 201 -13.63 -18.88 -13.19
N SER A 202 -14.19 -19.44 -14.26
CA SER A 202 -14.93 -18.69 -15.28
C SER A 202 -16.42 -18.49 -14.95
N LEU A 203 -16.97 -19.28 -14.03
CA LEU A 203 -18.41 -19.40 -13.76
C LEU A 203 -19.27 -19.86 -14.96
N MET A 204 -18.65 -20.32 -16.05
CA MET A 204 -19.36 -20.71 -17.25
C MET A 204 -19.75 -22.19 -17.26
N ASP A 205 -21.04 -22.44 -17.50
CA ASP A 205 -21.52 -23.80 -17.74
C ASP A 205 -21.07 -24.31 -19.12
N ASN A 206 -20.65 -25.59 -19.18
CA ASN A 206 -20.26 -26.29 -20.41
C ASN A 206 -19.07 -25.68 -21.16
N TYR A 207 -18.19 -24.98 -20.45
CA TYR A 207 -16.90 -24.49 -20.96
C TYR A 207 -15.77 -25.12 -20.16
N ASP A 208 -14.69 -25.52 -20.84
CA ASP A 208 -13.47 -25.97 -20.17
C ASP A 208 -12.63 -24.74 -19.83
N ASP A 209 -12.79 -24.26 -18.60
CA ASP A 209 -12.03 -23.14 -18.05
C ASP A 209 -10.75 -23.57 -17.34
N THR A 210 -10.19 -24.71 -17.72
CA THR A 210 -8.96 -25.16 -17.08
C THR A 210 -7.79 -24.24 -17.44
N MET A 211 -7.14 -23.70 -16.43
CA MET A 211 -5.84 -23.02 -16.53
C MET A 211 -4.76 -23.78 -15.77
N ALA A 212 -3.49 -23.56 -16.10
CA ALA A 212 -2.35 -24.15 -15.41
C ALA A 212 -1.73 -23.19 -14.38
N LEU A 213 -1.23 -23.76 -13.29
CA LEU A 213 -0.27 -23.14 -12.39
C LEU A 213 1.02 -23.97 -12.44
N MET A 214 2.14 -23.30 -12.70
CA MET A 214 3.45 -23.94 -12.74
C MET A 214 4.02 -23.99 -11.33
N TYR A 215 4.47 -25.15 -10.89
CA TYR A 215 5.11 -25.35 -9.59
C TYR A 215 6.63 -25.28 -9.74
N ASP A 216 7.26 -24.44 -8.92
CA ASP A 216 8.70 -24.35 -8.79
C ASP A 216 9.17 -25.28 -7.67
N GLU A 217 9.90 -26.34 -8.04
CA GLU A 217 10.39 -27.35 -7.09
C GLU A 217 11.45 -26.79 -6.12
N GLU A 218 12.20 -25.75 -6.51
CA GLU A 218 13.26 -25.17 -5.68
C GLU A 218 12.69 -24.35 -4.53
N THR A 219 11.71 -23.50 -4.83
CA THR A 219 11.10 -22.61 -3.84
C THR A 219 9.86 -23.21 -3.18
N GLY A 220 9.19 -24.17 -3.84
CA GLY A 220 7.89 -24.71 -3.43
C GLY A 220 6.71 -23.78 -3.72
N LEU A 221 6.90 -22.78 -4.57
CA LEU A 221 5.90 -21.77 -4.93
C LEU A 221 5.23 -22.08 -6.28
N LEU A 222 4.15 -21.37 -6.58
CA LEU A 222 3.41 -21.44 -7.83
C LEU A 222 3.69 -20.21 -8.69
N VAL A 223 3.57 -20.36 -10.01
CA VAL A 223 3.66 -19.27 -10.98
C VAL A 223 2.42 -19.30 -11.86
N PHE A 224 1.75 -18.15 -11.92
CA PHE A 224 0.65 -17.89 -12.83
C PHE A 224 1.04 -16.79 -13.80
N GLY A 225 1.09 -17.10 -15.09
CA GLY A 225 1.36 -16.12 -16.15
C GLY A 225 0.26 -16.14 -17.21
N TYR A 226 0.44 -15.30 -18.22
CA TYR A 226 -0.38 -15.37 -19.44
C TYR A 226 -0.33 -16.77 -20.05
N GLN A 227 -1.49 -17.31 -20.40
CA GLN A 227 -1.61 -18.57 -21.11
C GLN A 227 -2.91 -18.65 -21.93
N PRO A 228 -2.87 -19.22 -23.15
CA PRO A 228 -4.07 -19.53 -23.89
C PRO A 228 -4.85 -20.66 -23.18
N VAL A 229 -6.18 -20.59 -23.24
CA VAL A 229 -7.09 -21.62 -22.73
C VAL A 229 -8.02 -22.08 -23.86
N ALA A 230 -8.93 -23.02 -23.60
CA ALA A 230 -9.84 -23.52 -24.61
C ALA A 230 -10.64 -22.38 -25.27
N SER A 231 -10.74 -22.35 -26.60
CA SER A 231 -11.56 -21.36 -27.31
C SER A 231 -13.04 -21.50 -26.93
N ILE A 232 -13.76 -20.38 -26.92
CA ILE A 232 -15.17 -20.36 -26.57
C ILE A 232 -15.99 -19.72 -27.68
N GLN A 233 -17.05 -20.40 -28.15
CA GLN A 233 -17.95 -19.89 -29.18
C GLN A 233 -17.24 -19.32 -30.44
N GLY A 234 -16.06 -19.86 -30.78
CA GLY A 234 -15.26 -19.40 -31.92
C GLY A 234 -14.32 -18.23 -31.64
N PHE A 235 -14.22 -17.77 -30.39
CA PHE A 235 -13.24 -16.77 -29.94
C PHE A 235 -12.04 -17.44 -29.28
N ASP A 236 -10.85 -16.91 -29.55
CA ASP A 236 -9.64 -17.29 -28.84
C ASP A 236 -9.69 -16.75 -27.41
N ALA A 237 -9.50 -17.63 -26.44
CA ALA A 237 -9.57 -17.32 -25.02
C ALA A 237 -8.21 -17.50 -24.35
N PHE A 238 -7.96 -16.71 -23.32
CA PHE A 238 -6.75 -16.77 -22.52
C PHE A 238 -7.01 -16.30 -21.10
N VAL A 239 -6.10 -16.63 -20.19
CA VAL A 239 -6.03 -16.04 -18.86
C VAL A 239 -4.76 -15.24 -18.71
N ALA A 240 -4.82 -14.20 -17.87
CA ALA A 240 -3.68 -13.33 -17.62
C ALA A 240 -3.75 -12.66 -16.23
N PRO A 241 -2.60 -12.27 -15.68
CA PRO A 241 -2.54 -11.23 -14.65
C PRO A 241 -3.26 -9.95 -15.11
N PHE A 242 -4.07 -9.38 -14.22
CA PHE A 242 -4.92 -8.22 -14.47
C PHE A 242 -4.74 -7.17 -13.38
N ASN A 243 -4.84 -5.91 -13.78
CA ASN A 243 -4.91 -4.77 -12.88
C ASN A 243 -6.36 -4.27 -12.83
N SER A 244 -7.04 -4.57 -11.74
CA SER A 244 -8.45 -4.23 -11.55
C SER A 244 -8.71 -2.72 -11.48
N VAL A 245 -7.69 -1.92 -11.16
CA VAL A 245 -7.79 -0.45 -11.04
C VAL A 245 -7.66 0.23 -12.39
N THR A 246 -6.66 -0.16 -13.19
CA THR A 246 -6.39 0.46 -14.51
C THR A 246 -7.06 -0.27 -15.66
N GLY A 247 -7.55 -1.49 -15.42
CA GLY A 247 -8.13 -2.34 -16.45
C GLY A 247 -7.10 -2.95 -17.39
N GLN A 248 -5.81 -2.96 -17.04
CA GLN A 248 -4.71 -3.45 -17.88
C GLN A 248 -4.43 -4.94 -17.66
N LEU A 249 -3.97 -5.64 -18.71
CA LEU A 249 -3.50 -7.02 -18.64
C LEU A 249 -2.19 -7.21 -19.40
N THR A 250 -1.48 -8.29 -19.09
CA THR A 250 -0.28 -8.71 -19.83
C THR A 250 -0.53 -9.94 -20.69
N ARG A 251 0.12 -9.97 -21.85
CA ARG A 251 0.21 -11.18 -22.70
C ARG A 251 1.64 -11.70 -22.83
N THR A 252 2.54 -11.15 -22.04
CA THR A 252 3.94 -11.57 -22.03
C THR A 252 4.13 -12.69 -21.03
N SER A 253 4.94 -13.69 -21.38
CA SER A 253 5.29 -14.77 -20.46
C SER A 253 6.29 -14.33 -19.38
N SER A 254 6.92 -13.15 -19.55
CA SER A 254 7.85 -12.58 -18.57
C SER A 254 7.16 -12.00 -17.34
N GLU A 255 5.87 -11.68 -17.45
CA GLU A 255 5.11 -11.14 -16.33
C GLU A 255 4.19 -12.18 -15.71
N CYS A 256 4.26 -12.30 -14.39
CA CYS A 256 3.55 -13.35 -13.67
C CYS A 256 3.16 -12.94 -12.25
N LEU A 257 2.23 -13.69 -11.68
CA LEU A 257 1.91 -13.71 -10.27
C LEU A 257 2.59 -14.92 -9.63
N VAL A 258 3.19 -14.74 -8.47
CA VAL A 258 3.80 -15.81 -7.67
C VAL A 258 2.83 -16.21 -6.56
N GLY A 259 2.49 -17.50 -6.48
CA GLY A 259 1.52 -18.06 -5.54
C GLY A 259 2.16 -18.90 -4.45
N GLY A 260 1.60 -18.88 -3.24
CA GLY A 260 2.03 -19.72 -2.13
C GLY A 260 1.11 -19.58 -0.92
N PHE A 261 1.31 -20.38 0.12
CA PHE A 261 0.53 -20.21 1.34
C PHE A 261 1.03 -19.04 2.16
N ASN A 262 0.15 -18.16 2.62
CA ASN A 262 0.53 -17.21 3.67
C ASN A 262 0.58 -17.90 5.05
N LYS A 263 0.97 -17.17 6.11
CA LYS A 263 1.04 -17.70 7.48
C LYS A 263 -0.31 -18.23 8.02
N ALA A 264 -1.44 -17.76 7.48
CA ALA A 264 -2.78 -18.21 7.85
C ALA A 264 -3.25 -19.45 7.06
N GLY A 265 -2.46 -19.96 6.11
CA GLY A 265 -2.83 -21.12 5.28
C GLY A 265 -3.76 -20.78 4.12
N VAL A 266 -3.91 -19.49 3.78
CA VAL A 266 -4.64 -19.04 2.57
C VAL A 266 -3.67 -19.09 1.39
N LEU A 267 -4.13 -19.63 0.26
CA LEU A 267 -3.35 -19.61 -0.98
C LEU A 267 -3.38 -18.18 -1.53
N THR A 268 -2.24 -17.51 -1.54
CA THR A 268 -2.09 -16.10 -1.88
C THR A 268 -1.20 -15.97 -3.10
N PHE A 269 -1.62 -15.19 -4.08
CA PHE A 269 -0.82 -14.78 -5.23
C PHE A 269 -0.37 -13.33 -5.07
N VAL A 270 0.85 -13.02 -5.48
CA VAL A 270 1.43 -11.68 -5.38
C VAL A 270 2.10 -11.29 -6.69
N ASN A 271 2.13 -9.99 -6.98
CA ASN A 271 2.87 -9.48 -8.13
C ASN A 271 4.35 -9.86 -8.02
N ASN A 272 4.88 -10.50 -9.06
CA ASN A 272 6.32 -10.74 -9.13
C ASN A 272 7.05 -9.38 -9.14
N PRO A 273 8.05 -9.14 -8.27
CA PRO A 273 8.83 -7.90 -8.26
C PRO A 273 9.55 -7.62 -9.58
N ASP A 274 9.83 -8.64 -10.39
CA ASP A 274 10.45 -8.49 -11.71
C ASP A 274 9.47 -7.98 -12.79
N ASN A 275 8.17 -7.94 -12.49
CA ASN A 275 7.17 -7.40 -13.41
C ASN A 275 7.37 -5.90 -13.61
N GLN A 276 7.08 -5.43 -14.82
CA GLN A 276 7.01 -3.99 -15.11
C GLN A 276 5.63 -3.44 -14.71
N GLY A 277 4.58 -4.24 -14.89
CA GLY A 277 3.22 -3.98 -14.44
C GLY A 277 2.96 -4.35 -12.97
N VAL A 278 1.85 -3.83 -12.44
CA VAL A 278 1.32 -4.21 -11.13
C VAL A 278 0.00 -4.94 -11.36
N TYR A 279 -0.07 -6.19 -10.94
CA TYR A 279 -1.25 -7.03 -11.07
C TYR A 279 -1.81 -7.39 -9.70
N ASP A 280 -3.13 -7.28 -9.57
CA ASP A 280 -3.87 -7.47 -8.30
C ASP A 280 -5.01 -8.48 -8.44
N SER A 281 -5.13 -9.11 -9.60
CA SER A 281 -6.20 -10.05 -9.93
C SER A 281 -5.84 -10.92 -11.15
N MET A 282 -6.65 -11.94 -11.41
CA MET A 282 -6.57 -12.79 -12.59
C MET A 282 -7.86 -12.66 -13.41
N VAL A 283 -7.75 -12.70 -14.74
CA VAL A 283 -8.93 -12.55 -15.61
C VAL A 283 -8.94 -13.58 -16.73
N TYR A 284 -10.14 -14.02 -17.12
CA TYR A 284 -10.40 -14.71 -18.38
C TYR A 284 -10.82 -13.69 -19.42
N ALA A 285 -10.14 -13.69 -20.56
CA ALA A 285 -10.42 -12.76 -21.65
C ALA A 285 -10.45 -13.49 -23.00
N VAL A 286 -11.14 -12.89 -23.95
CA VAL A 286 -11.29 -13.38 -25.31
C VAL A 286 -10.92 -12.29 -26.32
N THR A 287 -10.41 -12.69 -27.47
CA THR A 287 -10.23 -11.79 -28.62
C THR A 287 -11.20 -12.11 -29.73
N GLY A 288 -11.92 -11.08 -30.21
CA GLY A 288 -12.88 -11.20 -31.29
C GLY A 288 -13.00 -9.90 -32.09
N GLY A 289 -12.95 -9.98 -33.42
CA GLY A 289 -13.15 -8.80 -34.29
C GLY A 289 -12.13 -7.67 -34.12
N GLY A 290 -10.93 -7.97 -33.60
CA GLY A 290 -9.89 -6.98 -33.28
C GLY A 290 -10.06 -6.30 -31.92
N GLN A 291 -11.03 -6.73 -31.10
CA GLN A 291 -11.26 -6.21 -29.76
C GLN A 291 -11.00 -7.28 -28.69
N LEU A 292 -10.55 -6.81 -27.54
CA LEU A 292 -10.36 -7.59 -26.32
C LEU A 292 -11.61 -7.46 -25.46
N MET A 293 -12.14 -8.58 -24.98
CA MET A 293 -13.33 -8.65 -24.13
C MET A 293 -13.07 -9.56 -22.94
N LEU A 294 -13.68 -9.28 -21.78
CA LEU A 294 -13.62 -10.16 -20.62
C LEU A 294 -14.70 -11.25 -20.74
N MET A 295 -14.34 -12.49 -20.41
CA MET A 295 -15.22 -13.64 -20.59
C MET A 295 -16.25 -13.79 -19.45
N SER A 296 -15.81 -13.59 -18.21
CA SER A 296 -16.64 -13.74 -17.00
C SER A 296 -17.23 -12.42 -16.52
N GLY A 297 -16.73 -11.26 -16.97
CA GLY A 297 -17.05 -9.95 -16.42
C GLY A 297 -16.50 -9.71 -15.01
N PHE A 298 -16.21 -10.76 -14.25
CA PHE A 298 -15.54 -10.74 -12.96
C PHE A 298 -14.03 -11.02 -13.08
N TRP A 299 -13.22 -10.35 -12.28
CA TRP A 299 -11.83 -10.73 -12.03
C TRP A 299 -11.71 -11.50 -10.71
N ASN A 300 -10.76 -12.42 -10.68
CA ASN A 300 -10.50 -13.31 -9.55
C ASN A 300 -9.42 -12.69 -8.66
N TYR A 301 -9.75 -12.43 -7.40
CA TYR A 301 -8.77 -11.91 -6.45
C TYR A 301 -7.72 -12.96 -6.10
N LEU A 302 -6.61 -12.46 -5.57
CA LEU A 302 -5.39 -13.23 -5.38
C LEU A 302 -5.32 -14.01 -4.07
N GLU A 303 -6.32 -13.91 -3.18
CA GLU A 303 -6.39 -14.66 -1.93
C GLU A 303 -7.50 -15.70 -1.97
N TRP A 304 -7.13 -16.98 -1.87
CA TRP A 304 -8.01 -18.12 -1.99
C TRP A 304 -8.08 -18.89 -0.68
N GLU A 305 -9.28 -18.97 -0.10
CA GLU A 305 -9.52 -19.61 1.18
C GLU A 305 -9.74 -21.12 0.99
N PRO A 306 -9.28 -22.00 1.89
CA PRO A 306 -9.66 -23.40 1.84
C PRO A 306 -11.17 -23.57 1.92
N TYR A 307 -11.76 -24.44 1.09
CA TYR A 307 -13.19 -24.70 1.14
C TYR A 307 -13.62 -25.30 2.49
N ALA A 308 -14.57 -24.65 3.15
CA ALA A 308 -15.23 -25.16 4.35
C ALA A 308 -16.71 -25.47 4.03
N PRO A 309 -17.25 -26.66 4.42
CA PRO A 309 -18.64 -27.05 4.11
C PRO A 309 -19.73 -26.13 4.68
N ALA A 310 -19.39 -25.23 5.60
CA ALA A 310 -20.29 -24.24 6.18
C ALA A 310 -20.25 -22.87 5.47
N ALA A 311 -19.43 -22.72 4.42
CA ALA A 311 -19.35 -21.49 3.65
C ALA A 311 -20.66 -21.29 2.86
N SER A 312 -21.37 -20.19 3.12
CA SER A 312 -22.48 -19.75 2.27
C SER A 312 -21.90 -19.14 1.01
N PHE A 313 -22.11 -19.79 -0.14
CA PHE A 313 -21.81 -19.20 -1.43
C PHE A 313 -22.98 -18.30 -1.82
N GLY A 314 -22.70 -17.02 -2.09
CA GLY A 314 -23.65 -16.20 -2.82
C GLY A 314 -23.79 -16.81 -4.20
N THR A 315 -24.99 -17.24 -4.58
CA THR A 315 -25.28 -17.50 -5.99
C THR A 315 -25.18 -16.17 -6.71
N LEU A 316 -24.09 -15.95 -7.45
CA LEU A 316 -24.05 -14.90 -8.47
C LEU A 316 -25.08 -15.34 -9.53
N ASP A 317 -26.32 -14.91 -9.36
CA ASP A 317 -27.43 -15.24 -10.24
C ASP A 317 -27.09 -14.78 -11.66
N LYS A 318 -26.96 -15.75 -12.58
CA LYS A 318 -26.77 -15.58 -14.03
C LYS A 318 -25.71 -14.55 -14.39
N VAL A 319 -24.49 -15.04 -14.65
CA VAL A 319 -23.52 -14.35 -15.49
C VAL A 319 -24.16 -14.20 -16.88
N ASP A 320 -24.88 -13.10 -17.10
CA ASP A 320 -25.26 -12.71 -18.44
C ASP A 320 -23.96 -12.37 -19.16
N PHE A 321 -23.76 -12.98 -20.33
CA PHE A 321 -22.75 -12.56 -21.30
C PHE A 321 -23.12 -11.16 -21.78
N SER A 322 -23.00 -10.15 -20.92
CA SER A 322 -22.85 -8.82 -21.43
C SER A 322 -21.45 -8.83 -22.04
N MET A 323 -21.38 -8.89 -23.37
CA MET A 323 -20.30 -8.24 -24.11
C MET A 323 -20.39 -6.74 -23.81
N GLY A 324 -20.24 -6.36 -22.54
CA GLY A 324 -20.04 -5.01 -22.11
C GLY A 324 -18.62 -4.69 -22.55
N THR A 325 -18.50 -3.92 -23.61
CA THR A 325 -17.23 -3.36 -24.05
C THR A 325 -16.69 -2.46 -22.95
N LYS A 326 -16.00 -3.02 -21.96
CA LYS A 326 -14.98 -2.27 -21.23
C LYS A 326 -13.77 -2.32 -22.13
N SER A 327 -13.45 -1.17 -22.74
CA SER A 327 -12.20 -0.98 -23.45
C SER A 327 -11.06 -1.20 -22.45
N VAL A 328 -10.45 -2.37 -22.52
CA VAL A 328 -9.21 -2.67 -21.83
C VAL A 328 -8.11 -1.95 -22.60
N GLU A 329 -7.45 -0.99 -21.96
CA GLU A 329 -6.27 -0.36 -22.55
C GLU A 329 -5.08 -1.32 -22.44
N GLU A 330 -4.39 -1.50 -23.55
CA GLU A 330 -3.14 -2.25 -23.64
C GLU A 330 -1.99 -1.26 -23.47
N GLY A 331 -1.18 -1.43 -22.43
CA GLY A 331 -0.08 -0.53 -22.15
C GLY A 331 0.34 -0.56 -20.69
N ILE A 332 1.60 -0.21 -20.43
CA ILE A 332 2.17 -0.12 -19.09
C ILE A 332 1.94 1.31 -18.56
N VAL A 333 1.72 1.44 -17.25
CA VAL A 333 2.20 2.50 -16.31
C VAL A 333 1.08 3.22 -15.53
N SER A 334 1.06 3.10 -14.19
CA SER A 334 1.61 4.09 -13.23
C SER A 334 1.49 3.56 -11.78
N LYS A 335 2.45 3.92 -10.92
CA LYS A 335 2.41 3.59 -9.49
C LYS A 335 1.17 4.24 -8.85
N ARG A 336 0.43 3.44 -8.07
CA ARG A 336 -0.64 3.76 -7.11
C ARG A 336 -1.26 5.16 -7.17
N THR A 337 -2.58 5.21 -7.35
CA THR A 337 -3.39 6.39 -7.07
C THR A 337 -3.50 6.60 -5.54
N TYR A 338 -2.81 7.61 -5.02
CA TYR A 338 -2.96 8.03 -3.62
C TYR A 338 -4.28 8.80 -3.47
N LYS A 339 -5.03 8.51 -2.41
CA LYS A 339 -6.17 9.36 -2.03
C LYS A 339 -5.64 10.63 -1.39
N THR A 340 -5.90 11.77 -2.01
CA THR A 340 -5.57 13.10 -1.50
C THR A 340 -6.58 13.60 -0.46
N GLU A 341 -7.74 12.95 -0.35
CA GLU A 341 -8.82 13.36 0.55
C GLU A 341 -9.24 12.20 1.46
N LEU A 342 -8.97 12.35 2.76
CA LEU A 342 -9.42 11.44 3.81
C LEU A 342 -10.53 12.13 4.61
N ASN A 343 -11.77 11.68 4.44
CA ASN A 343 -12.95 12.20 5.15
C ASN A 343 -13.00 11.70 6.59
N LEU A 344 -12.04 12.12 7.43
CA LEU A 344 -12.09 11.87 8.87
C LEU A 344 -13.06 12.84 9.53
N GLN A 345 -14.03 12.29 10.26
CA GLN A 345 -14.84 13.10 11.17
C GLN A 345 -13.94 13.55 12.32
N ALA A 346 -13.64 14.85 12.37
CA ALA A 346 -12.89 15.43 13.48
C ALA A 346 -13.67 15.20 14.79
N PHE A 347 -13.06 14.54 15.76
CA PHE A 347 -13.62 14.50 17.10
C PHE A 347 -13.49 15.91 17.71
N PRO A 348 -14.58 16.49 18.24
CA PRO A 348 -14.50 17.81 18.86
C PRO A 348 -13.61 17.72 20.11
N VAL A 349 -12.46 18.36 20.05
CA VAL A 349 -11.65 18.61 21.24
C VAL A 349 -12.43 19.55 22.13
N GLN A 350 -12.82 19.08 23.32
CA GLN A 350 -13.22 20.00 24.36
C GLN A 350 -12.00 20.86 24.70
N PRO A 351 -12.08 22.20 24.57
CA PRO A 351 -10.98 23.06 24.98
C PRO A 351 -10.79 22.89 26.48
N SER A 352 -9.81 22.08 26.88
CA SER A 352 -9.28 22.14 28.23
C SER A 352 -8.58 23.49 28.35
N LYS A 353 -9.37 24.49 28.77
CA LYS A 353 -8.98 25.84 29.17
C LYS A 353 -7.56 26.20 28.75
N LEU A 354 -7.44 26.86 27.58
CA LEU A 354 -6.30 27.72 27.29
C LEU A 354 -6.04 28.56 28.55
N SER A 355 -4.99 28.19 29.27
CA SER A 355 -4.47 28.95 30.38
C SER A 355 -3.83 30.20 29.78
N LEU A 356 -4.67 31.18 29.44
CA LEU A 356 -4.25 32.56 29.27
C LEU A 356 -3.81 33.08 30.64
N LYS A 357 -2.63 32.64 31.10
CA LYS A 357 -1.82 33.44 32.02
C LYS A 357 -1.19 34.55 31.18
N VAL A 358 -2.02 35.53 30.83
CA VAL A 358 -1.52 36.88 30.59
C VAL A 358 -0.94 37.32 31.93
N GLN A 359 0.37 37.19 32.12
CA GLN A 359 1.07 38.00 33.12
C GLN A 359 0.96 39.45 32.66
N ARG A 360 -0.15 40.11 33.05
CA ARG A 360 -0.18 41.56 33.14
C ARG A 360 0.82 41.91 34.25
N THR A 361 2.05 42.24 33.85
CA THR A 361 2.96 42.98 34.72
C THR A 361 2.21 44.26 35.09
N ALA A 362 1.87 44.40 36.36
CA ALA A 362 1.28 45.61 36.88
C ALA A 362 2.25 46.77 36.59
N VAL A 363 1.80 47.72 35.77
CA VAL A 363 2.45 49.02 35.64
C VAL A 363 2.37 49.68 37.01
N GLN A 364 3.42 49.56 37.82
CA GLN A 364 3.64 50.47 38.93
C GLN A 364 4.19 51.77 38.35
N GLY A 365 3.39 52.82 38.48
CA GLY A 365 3.74 54.16 38.03
C GLY A 365 5.02 54.65 38.69
N PHE A 366 5.96 55.08 37.86
CA PHE A 366 6.98 56.06 38.25
C PHE A 366 6.65 57.37 37.53
N SER A 367 6.39 58.40 38.33
CA SER A 367 6.24 59.79 37.90
C SER A 367 7.62 60.45 37.91
N LEU A 368 8.01 61.03 36.77
CA LEU A 368 9.08 62.01 36.69
C LEU A 368 8.48 63.40 36.96
N VAL A 369 8.80 63.98 38.11
CA VAL A 369 8.72 65.42 38.35
C VAL A 369 10.15 65.94 38.34
N ARG A 370 10.34 67.08 37.68
CA ARG A 370 11.62 67.79 37.45
C ARG A 370 12.46 67.99 38.70
#